data_AF-A0A0F9RXX1-F1
#
_entry.id   AF-A0A0F9RXX1-F1
#
_cell.length_a   1.000
_cell.length_b   1.000
_cell.length_c   1.000
_cell.angle_alpha   90.00
_cell.angle_beta   90.00
_cell.angle_gamma   90.00
#
_symmetry.space_group_name_H-M   'P 1'
#
loop_
_entity.id
_entity.type
_entity.pdbx_description
1 polymer ?
#
loop_
_entity_poly.entity_id
_entity_poly.type
_entity_poly.pdbx_seq_one_letter_code
_entity_poly.pdbx_strand_id
1 'polypeptide(L)'
;MKLDEIETEERLPSGFSDPRYLYYELELSDEFTRQDANKLVKKLVPRIGGMLRSKGHLGTEGMWYEILYPTQREAEQSKKILRRLSRGRPRFNIIFSTVSLKPSP
;
A
#
# COMPACT_ATOMS: atom_id res chain seq x y z
N MET A 1 4.98 -9.68 20.52
CA MET A 1 5.74 -9.82 19.26
C MET A 1 5.87 -8.45 18.63
N LYS A 2 7.08 -7.92 18.45
CA LYS A 2 7.32 -6.76 17.58
C LYS A 2 7.49 -7.32 16.17
N LEU A 3 6.64 -6.89 15.24
CA LEU A 3 6.82 -7.18 13.81
C LEU A 3 7.87 -6.19 13.31
N ASP A 4 9.08 -6.69 13.04
CA ASP A 4 10.11 -5.91 12.39
C ASP A 4 9.62 -5.48 11.00
N GLU A 5 9.70 -4.18 10.71
CA GLU A 5 9.37 -3.64 9.38
C GLU A 5 10.31 -4.29 8.36
N ILE A 6 9.81 -5.20 7.52
CA ILE A 6 10.62 -5.85 6.49
C ILE A 6 10.73 -4.90 5.29
N GLU A 7 11.92 -4.34 5.07
CA GLU A 7 12.29 -3.73 3.79
C GLU A 7 12.62 -4.85 2.82
N THR A 8 11.79 -5.03 1.79
CA THR A 8 11.99 -6.11 0.82
C THR A 8 12.37 -5.51 -0.53
N GLU A 9 13.60 -5.77 -0.97
CA GLU A 9 14.02 -5.55 -2.35
C GLU A 9 13.46 -6.73 -3.18
N GLU A 10 12.63 -6.42 -4.18
CA GLU A 10 12.21 -7.35 -5.24
C GLU A 10 11.39 -8.60 -4.88
N ARG A 11 10.49 -8.54 -3.89
CA ARG A 11 9.39 -9.52 -3.84
C ARG A 11 8.09 -8.87 -4.31
N LEU A 12 7.56 -9.37 -5.42
CA LEU A 12 6.15 -9.20 -5.75
C LEU A 12 5.34 -9.56 -4.50
N PRO A 13 4.36 -8.74 -4.10
CA PRO A 13 3.71 -8.90 -2.82
C PRO A 13 3.15 -10.32 -2.62
N SER A 14 3.41 -10.94 -1.47
CA SER A 14 3.04 -12.34 -1.23
C SER A 14 1.56 -12.55 -0.91
N GLY A 15 0.77 -11.47 -0.75
CA GLY A 15 -0.63 -11.50 -0.32
C GLY A 15 -1.66 -11.20 -1.41
N PHE A 16 -1.34 -11.32 -2.71
CA PHE A 16 -2.25 -10.95 -3.83
C PHE A 16 -3.65 -11.60 -3.78
N SER A 17 -3.85 -12.67 -3.02
CA SER A 17 -5.11 -13.42 -2.92
C SER A 17 -5.97 -13.08 -1.70
N ASP A 18 -5.45 -12.43 -0.66
CA ASP A 18 -6.22 -12.13 0.55
C ASP A 18 -6.88 -10.73 0.42
N PRO A 19 -8.22 -10.64 0.41
CA PRO A 19 -8.95 -9.39 0.17
C PRO A 19 -8.79 -8.37 1.31
N ARG A 20 -8.14 -8.75 2.41
CA ARG A 20 -7.77 -7.86 3.51
C ARG A 20 -6.48 -7.08 3.25
N TYR A 21 -5.73 -7.41 2.20
CA TYR A 21 -4.53 -6.68 1.84
C TYR A 21 -4.85 -5.53 0.89
N LEU A 22 -4.24 -4.38 1.14
CA LEU A 22 -4.15 -3.29 0.18
C LEU A 22 -2.70 -3.03 -0.18
N TYR A 23 -2.48 -2.86 -1.48
CA TYR A 23 -1.22 -2.43 -2.07
C TYR A 23 -1.40 -1.04 -2.65
N TYR A 24 -0.43 -0.17 -2.42
CA TYR A 24 -0.38 1.11 -3.11
C TYR A 24 1.05 1.57 -3.28
N GLU A 25 1.24 2.41 -4.28
CA GLU A 25 2.48 3.01 -4.69
C GLU A 25 2.39 4.53 -4.53
N LEU A 26 3.48 5.10 -4.04
CA LEU A 26 3.71 6.53 -4.04
C LEU A 26 4.82 6.83 -5.05
N GLU A 27 4.47 7.60 -6.08
CA GLU A 27 5.46 8.13 -7.02
C GLU A 27 6.40 9.08 -6.28
N LEU A 28 7.69 8.87 -6.45
CA LEU A 28 8.73 9.74 -5.94
C LEU A 28 9.03 10.84 -6.95
N SER A 29 9.50 11.98 -6.45
CA SER A 29 9.99 13.07 -7.27
C SER A 29 11.13 13.80 -6.55
N ASP A 30 11.78 14.74 -7.22
CA ASP A 30 12.81 15.60 -6.60
C ASP A 30 12.27 16.35 -5.37
N GLU A 31 10.97 16.68 -5.36
CA GLU A 31 10.27 17.36 -4.26
C GLU A 31 9.62 16.40 -3.26
N PHE A 32 9.53 15.10 -3.58
CA PHE A 32 8.87 14.08 -2.76
C PHE A 32 9.76 12.85 -2.62
N THR A 33 10.54 12.87 -1.54
CA THR A 33 11.57 11.87 -1.31
C THR A 33 11.01 10.58 -0.69
N ARG A 34 11.82 9.53 -0.68
CA ARG A 34 11.54 8.28 0.06
C ARG A 34 11.23 8.55 1.53
N GLN A 35 11.92 9.51 2.13
CA GLN A 35 11.71 9.85 3.54
C GLN A 35 10.33 10.47 3.74
N ASP A 36 9.86 11.28 2.79
CA ASP A 36 8.54 11.90 2.83
C ASP A 36 7.43 10.88 2.60
N ALA A 37 7.63 9.94 1.67
CA ALA A 37 6.75 8.81 1.45
C ALA A 37 6.57 7.97 2.73
N ASN A 38 7.68 7.60 3.38
CA ASN A 38 7.65 6.85 4.64
C ASN A 38 6.99 7.63 5.78
N LYS A 39 7.28 8.94 5.90
CA LYS A 39 6.64 9.82 6.91
C LYS A 39 5.13 9.91 6.67
N LEU A 40 4.71 10.05 5.42
CA LEU A 40 3.31 10.10 5.04
C LEU A 40 2.59 8.80 5.40
N VAL A 41 3.16 7.65 5.03
CA VAL A 41 2.57 6.34 5.33
C VAL A 41 2.49 6.08 6.84
N LYS A 42 3.53 6.41 7.61
CA LYS A 42 3.50 6.32 9.08
C LYS A 42 2.38 7.15 9.72
N LYS A 43 2.02 8.30 9.13
CA LYS A 43 0.89 9.13 9.58
C LYS A 43 -0.46 8.63 9.07
N LEU A 44 -0.48 8.00 7.90
CA LEU A 44 -1.70 7.59 7.20
C LEU A 44 -2.24 6.25 7.72
N VAL A 45 -1.37 5.25 7.91
CA VAL A 45 -1.75 3.88 8.32
C VAL A 45 -2.60 3.86 9.60
N PRO A 46 -2.23 4.58 10.69
CA PRO A 46 -3.05 4.60 11.90
C PRO A 46 -4.42 5.25 11.70
N ARG A 47 -4.56 6.18 10.74
CA ARG A 47 -5.83 6.86 10.45
C ARG A 47 -6.79 6.00 9.65
N ILE A 48 -6.27 5.09 8.83
CA ILE A 48 -7.08 4.20 8.00
C ILE A 48 -7.30 2.83 8.66
N GLY A 49 -6.68 2.55 9.82
CA GLY A 49 -6.99 1.38 10.63
C GLY A 49 -6.35 0.06 10.17
N GLY A 50 -5.26 0.14 9.38
CA GLY A 50 -4.52 -1.03 8.92
C GLY A 50 -3.18 -1.22 9.63
N MET A 51 -2.52 -2.33 9.34
CA MET A 51 -1.16 -2.63 9.79
C MET A 51 -0.22 -2.69 8.58
N LEU A 52 0.82 -1.85 8.59
CA LEU A 52 1.89 -1.92 7.60
C LEU A 52 2.63 -3.26 7.78
N ARG A 53 2.67 -4.09 6.73
CA ARG A 53 3.31 -5.41 6.73
C ARG A 53 4.69 -5.36 6.10
N SER A 54 4.76 -4.72 4.95
CA SER A 54 5.99 -4.59 4.18
C SER A 54 5.96 -3.29 3.38
N LYS A 55 7.15 -2.86 3.01
CA LYS A 55 7.38 -1.72 2.13
C LYS A 55 8.61 -2.02 1.28
N GLY A 56 8.68 -1.39 0.12
CA GLY A 56 9.84 -1.54 -0.74
C GLY A 56 9.85 -0.53 -1.86
N HIS A 57 10.83 -0.68 -2.74
CA HIS A 57 11.03 0.20 -3.88
C HIS A 57 10.52 -0.49 -5.14
N LEU A 58 9.91 0.29 -6.02
CA LEU A 58 9.61 -0.11 -7.40
C LEU A 58 10.57 0.68 -8.30
N GLY A 59 11.80 0.18 -8.46
CA GLY A 59 12.87 0.92 -9.15
C GLY A 59 13.25 2.23 -8.45
N THR A 60 13.60 3.25 -9.24
CA THR A 60 13.95 4.60 -8.74
C THR A 60 12.75 5.52 -8.52
N GLU A 61 11.59 5.15 -9.09
CA GLU A 61 10.47 6.09 -9.29
C GLU A 61 9.33 5.92 -8.27
N GLY A 62 9.31 4.84 -7.49
CA GLY A 62 8.18 4.55 -6.61
C GLY A 62 8.55 3.85 -5.31
N MET A 63 7.76 4.14 -4.27
CA MET A 63 7.71 3.36 -3.03
C MET A 63 6.38 2.61 -2.98
N TRP A 64 6.42 1.28 -2.81
CA TRP A 64 5.23 0.48 -2.60
C TRP A 64 5.07 0.10 -1.12
N TYR A 65 3.82 -0.07 -0.70
CA TYR A 65 3.45 -0.40 0.66
C TYR A 65 2.36 -1.47 0.67
N GLU A 66 2.49 -2.40 1.62
CA GLU A 66 1.52 -3.46 1.88
C GLU A 66 0.86 -3.23 3.24
N ILE A 67 -0.46 -3.04 3.25
CA ILE A 67 -1.24 -2.90 4.46
C ILE A 67 -2.19 -4.08 4.60
N LEU A 68 -2.12 -4.76 5.75
CA LEU A 68 -3.09 -5.76 6.16
C LEU A 68 -4.15 -5.13 7.06
N TYR A 69 -5.42 -5.37 6.74
CA TYR A 69 -6.56 -5.00 7.56
C TYR A 69 -7.10 -6.20 8.35
N PRO A 70 -7.72 -5.98 9.53
CA PRO A 70 -8.39 -7.05 10.26
C PRO A 70 -9.50 -7.70 9.43
N THR A 71 -10.26 -6.89 8.68
CA THR A 71 -11.40 -7.34 7.86
C THR A 71 -11.34 -6.81 6.42
N GLN A 72 -11.99 -7.53 5.49
CA GLN A 72 -12.16 -7.08 4.10
C GLN A 72 -12.93 -5.74 4.05
N ARG A 73 -13.92 -5.56 4.92
CA ARG A 73 -14.72 -4.33 4.98
C ARG A 73 -13.85 -3.10 5.29
N GLU A 74 -12.90 -3.22 6.21
CA GLU A 74 -11.95 -2.15 6.55
C GLU A 74 -10.97 -1.87 5.40
N ALA A 75 -10.51 -2.92 4.70
CA ALA A 75 -9.72 -2.75 3.48
C ALA A 75 -10.52 -1.99 2.40
N GLU A 76 -11.79 -2.33 2.19
CA GLU A 76 -12.65 -1.63 1.22
C GLU A 76 -12.93 -0.17 1.60
N GLN A 77 -13.12 0.13 2.89
CA GLN A 77 -13.27 1.50 3.38
C GLN A 77 -12.00 2.30 3.17
N SER A 78 -10.85 1.74 3.55
CA SER A 78 -9.54 2.36 3.37
C SER A 78 -9.21 2.61 1.92
N LYS A 79 -9.54 1.68 1.03
CA LYS A 79 -9.45 1.85 -0.43
C LYS A 79 -10.18 3.11 -0.91
N LYS A 80 -11.38 3.39 -0.39
CA LYS A 80 -12.13 4.61 -0.75
C LYS A 80 -11.44 5.87 -0.24
N ILE A 81 -10.86 5.83 0.96
CA ILE A 81 -10.11 6.96 1.54
C ILE A 81 -8.85 7.24 0.72
N LEU A 82 -8.04 6.21 0.44
CA LEU A 82 -6.81 6.32 -0.34
C LEU A 82 -7.10 6.87 -1.74
N ARG A 83 -8.16 6.41 -2.42
CA ARG A 83 -8.59 6.94 -3.73
C ARG A 83 -8.99 8.42 -3.71
N ARG A 84 -9.42 8.95 -2.57
CA ARG A 84 -9.71 10.39 -2.43
C ARG A 84 -8.42 11.17 -2.25
N LEU A 85 -7.47 10.62 -1.50
CA LEU A 85 -6.15 11.21 -1.26
C LEU A 85 -5.26 11.18 -2.51
N SER A 86 -5.43 10.19 -3.39
CA SER A 86 -4.71 10.03 -4.66
C SER A 86 -4.93 11.15 -5.67
N ARG A 87 -5.91 12.03 -5.43
CA ARG A 87 -6.22 13.18 -6.28
C ARG A 87 -5.37 14.42 -5.94
N GLY A 88 -4.66 14.41 -4.80
CA GLY A 88 -3.71 15.45 -4.42
C GLY A 88 -2.29 15.17 -4.92
N ARG A 89 -1.37 16.12 -4.70
CA ARG A 89 0.08 15.84 -4.73
C ARG A 89 0.54 15.44 -3.33
N PRO A 90 1.42 14.43 -3.18
CA PRO A 90 1.98 13.54 -4.21
C PRO A 90 0.92 12.62 -4.83
N ARG A 91 1.15 12.15 -6.08
CA ARG A 91 0.23 11.21 -6.74
C ARG A 91 0.34 9.83 -6.09
N PHE A 92 -0.81 9.21 -5.84
CA PHE A 92 -0.88 7.84 -5.31
C PHE A 92 -1.38 6.94 -6.44
N ASN A 93 -0.57 5.96 -6.84
CA ASN A 93 -1.00 4.90 -7.73
C ASN A 93 -1.41 3.71 -6.87
N ILE A 94 -2.71 3.53 -6.69
CA ILE A 94 -3.23 2.42 -5.89
C ILE A 94 -3.39 1.21 -6.81
N ILE A 95 -2.40 0.31 -6.79
CA ILE A 95 -2.43 -0.95 -7.51
C ILE A 95 -3.23 -1.95 -6.68
N PHE A 96 -4.44 -2.28 -7.12
CA PHE A 96 -5.29 -3.23 -6.41
C PHE A 96 -5.00 -4.66 -6.85
N SER A 97 -4.68 -5.56 -5.90
CA SER A 97 -4.90 -6.99 -6.11
C SER A 97 -6.31 -7.37 -5.67
N THR A 98 -7.31 -7.08 -6.50
CA THR A 98 -8.44 -8.00 -6.54
C THR A 98 -8.16 -8.93 -7.69
N VAL A 99 -7.44 -10.02 -7.43
CA VAL A 99 -7.53 -11.15 -8.34
C VAL A 99 -8.94 -11.70 -8.14
N SER A 100 -9.92 -11.13 -8.85
CA SER A 100 -11.07 -11.94 -9.26
C SER A 100 -10.48 -12.99 -10.19
N LEU A 101 -10.04 -14.12 -9.62
CA LEU A 101 -10.00 -15.35 -10.37
C LEU A 101 -11.46 -15.61 -10.75
N LYS A 102 -11.88 -15.08 -11.91
CA LYS A 102 -12.98 -15.70 -12.62
C LYS A 102 -12.57 -17.16 -12.75
N PRO A 103 -13.32 -18.13 -12.22
CA PRO A 103 -13.14 -19.49 -12.70
C PRO A 103 -13.34 -19.42 -14.21
N SER A 104 -12.31 -19.78 -14.98
CA SER A 104 -12.50 -20.02 -16.40
C SER A 104 -13.48 -21.19 -16.52
N PRO A 105 -14.43 -21.11 -17.47
CA PRO A 105 -15.55 -22.05 -17.58
C PRO A 105 -15.12 -23.51 -17.75
#